data_AF-A0A931SWA9-F1
#
_entry.id   AF-A0A931SWA9-F1
#
_cell.length_a   1.000
_cell.length_b   1.000
_cell.length_c   1.000
_cell.angle_alpha   90.00
_cell.angle_beta   90.00
_cell.angle_gamma   90.00
#
_symmetry.space_group_name_H-M   'P 1'
#
loop_
_entity.id
_entity.type
_entity.pdbx_description
1 polymer ?
#
loop_
_entity_poly.entity_id
_entity_poly.type
_entity_poly.pdbx_seq_one_letter_code
_entity_poly.pdbx_strand_id
1 'polypeptide(L)'
;MQNNNAKSKIDLKQRAYIYALRIIKFIDTLNKKDFSVAIVSRQLLRSATSVGANIIEAQAGSTKKDFTNFFSYALKSANESKFW
;
A
#
# COMPACT_ATOMS: atom_id res chain seq x y z
N MET A 1 -13.25 32.29 15.27
CA MET A 1 -13.13 32.06 13.81
C MET A 1 -12.70 30.62 13.60
N GLN A 2 -13.64 29.75 13.21
CA GLN A 2 -13.33 28.35 12.88
C GLN A 2 -12.58 28.36 11.53
N ASN A 3 -11.34 27.88 11.55
CA ASN A 3 -10.47 27.89 10.38
C ASN A 3 -10.92 26.81 9.40
N ASN A 4 -11.77 27.20 8.44
CA ASN A 4 -12.30 26.38 7.35
C ASN A 4 -11.22 26.07 6.29
N ASN A 5 -10.12 25.42 6.71
CA ASN A 5 -9.06 24.95 5.82
C ASN A 5 -8.81 23.44 5.94
N ALA A 6 -9.77 22.69 6.47
CA ALA A 6 -9.80 21.24 6.41
C ALA A 6 -10.36 20.77 5.06
N LYS A 7 -9.72 21.16 3.94
CA LYS A 7 -9.83 20.32 2.73
C LYS A 7 -9.24 18.97 3.13
N SER A 8 -10.13 18.05 3.48
CA SER A 8 -9.88 16.66 3.91
C SER A 8 -8.56 16.17 3.34
N LYS A 9 -7.49 16.28 4.14
CA LYS A 9 -6.16 15.83 3.76
C LYS A 9 -6.28 14.32 3.85
N ILE A 10 -6.71 13.67 2.77
CA ILE A 10 -6.96 12.22 2.78
C ILE A 10 -5.70 11.57 3.32
N ASP A 11 -5.84 10.94 4.48
CA ASP A 11 -4.74 10.40 5.24
C ASP A 11 -4.02 9.34 4.38
N LEU A 12 -2.68 9.37 4.39
CA LEU A 12 -1.87 8.46 3.60
C LEU A 12 -2.19 6.99 3.92
N LYS A 13 -2.51 6.70 5.19
CA LYS A 13 -2.98 5.38 5.65
C LYS A 13 -4.29 4.99 4.98
N GLN A 14 -5.26 5.91 4.93
CA GLN A 14 -6.55 5.67 4.26
C GLN A 14 -6.35 5.44 2.76
N ARG A 15 -5.47 6.21 2.11
CA ARG A 15 -5.13 6.01 0.70
C ARG A 15 -4.49 4.65 0.45
N ALA A 16 -3.56 4.22 1.30
CA ALA A 16 -2.92 2.92 1.20
C ALA A 16 -3.90 1.76 1.43
N TYR A 17 -4.85 1.92 2.36
CA TYR A 17 -5.92 0.95 2.60
C TYR A 17 -6.85 0.82 1.39
N ILE A 18 -7.33 1.95 0.84
CA ILE A 18 -8.17 1.95 -0.37
C ILE A 18 -7.41 1.36 -1.56
N TYR A 19 -6.12 1.66 -1.69
CA TYR A 19 -5.25 1.08 -2.71
C TYR A 19 -5.17 -0.44 -2.59
N ALA A 20 -4.92 -0.98 -1.39
CA ALA A 20 -4.89 -2.43 -1.16
C ALA A 20 -6.22 -3.10 -1.53
N LEU A 21 -7.36 -2.53 -1.13
CA LEU A 21 -8.68 -3.05 -1.48
C LEU A 21 -8.94 -3.04 -3.00
N ARG A 22 -8.46 -2.01 -3.71
CA ARG A 22 -8.58 -1.94 -5.17
C ARG A 22 -7.75 -3.01 -5.87
N ILE A 23 -6.53 -3.28 -5.39
CA ILE A 23 -5.68 -4.34 -5.93
C ILE A 23 -6.30 -5.72 -5.69
N ILE A 24 -6.84 -5.98 -4.49
CA ILE A 24 -7.55 -7.24 -4.21
C ILE A 24 -8.71 -7.43 -5.20
N LYS A 25 -9.57 -6.41 -5.34
CA LYS A 25 -10.70 -6.46 -6.29
C LYS A 25 -10.25 -6.67 -7.72
N PHE A 26 -9.18 -5.99 -8.16
CA PHE A 26 -8.62 -6.18 -9.50
C PHE A 26 -8.15 -7.62 -9.71
N ILE A 27 -7.37 -8.17 -8.78
CA ILE A 27 -6.88 -9.54 -8.85
C ILE A 27 -8.03 -10.55 -8.88
N ASP A 28 -9.13 -10.27 -8.18
CA ASP A 28 -10.33 -11.11 -8.21
C ASP A 28 -11.04 -11.19 -9.56
N THR A 29 -10.81 -10.22 -10.44
CA THR A 29 -11.31 -10.27 -11.83
C THR A 29 -10.45 -11.10 -12.78
N LEU A 30 -9.22 -11.45 -12.39
CA LEU A 30 -8.26 -12.13 -13.27
C LEU A 30 -8.50 -13.64 -13.33
N ASN A 31 -8.32 -14.22 -14.53
CA ASN A 31 -8.33 -15.67 -14.73
C ASN A 31 -7.05 -16.31 -14.18
N LYS A 32 -7.08 -16.71 -12.91
CA LYS A 32 -5.94 -17.31 -12.20
C LYS A 32 -5.61 -18.75 -12.67
N LYS A 33 -6.30 -19.31 -13.69
CA LYS A 33 -5.90 -20.58 -14.32
C LYS A 33 -4.65 -20.41 -15.18
N ASP A 34 -4.42 -19.20 -15.70
CA ASP A 34 -3.22 -18.90 -16.48
C ASP A 34 -2.03 -18.77 -15.52
N PHE A 35 -0.99 -19.59 -15.76
CA PHE A 35 0.15 -19.72 -14.84
C PHE A 35 0.83 -18.37 -14.55
N SER A 36 1.11 -17.57 -15.59
CA SER A 36 1.72 -16.25 -15.47
C SER A 36 0.84 -15.29 -14.67
N VAL A 37 -0.47 -15.27 -14.93
CA VAL A 37 -1.45 -14.44 -14.21
C VAL A 37 -1.47 -14.81 -12.73
N ALA A 38 -1.46 -16.10 -12.39
CA ALA A 38 -1.45 -16.54 -11.00
C ALA A 38 -0.19 -16.11 -10.25
N ILE A 39 0.98 -16.16 -10.90
CA ILE A 39 2.26 -15.76 -10.31
C ILE A 39 2.33 -14.24 -10.13
N VAL A 40 2.03 -13.47 -11.19
CA VAL A 40 2.06 -12.00 -11.14
C VAL A 40 1.01 -11.46 -10.16
N SER A 41 -0.20 -12.03 -10.14
CA SER A 41 -1.23 -11.64 -9.18
C SER A 41 -0.78 -11.81 -7.72
N ARG A 42 -0.07 -12.91 -7.40
CA ARG A 42 0.47 -13.11 -6.05
C ARG A 42 1.54 -12.08 -5.70
N GLN A 43 2.42 -11.76 -6.64
CA GLN A 43 3.47 -10.76 -6.44
C GLN A 43 2.90 -9.35 -6.26
N LEU A 44 1.93 -8.97 -7.10
CA LEU A 44 1.21 -7.70 -7.00
C LEU A 44 0.42 -7.61 -5.68
N LEU A 45 -0.31 -8.67 -5.29
CA LEU A 45 -1.06 -8.67 -4.03
C LEU A 45 -0.16 -8.43 -2.82
N ARG A 46 0.97 -9.16 -2.76
CA ARG A 46 1.92 -9.06 -1.66
C ARG A 46 2.56 -7.68 -1.58
N SER A 47 3.07 -7.18 -2.71
CA SER A 47 3.73 -5.87 -2.75
C SER A 47 2.76 -4.73 -2.47
N ALA A 48 1.53 -4.77 -3.02
CA ALA A 48 0.55 -3.72 -2.82
C ALA A 48 0.05 -3.62 -1.37
N THR A 49 -0.24 -4.76 -0.74
CA THR A 49 -0.68 -4.79 0.67
C THR A 49 0.44 -4.42 1.63
N SER A 50 1.70 -4.73 1.28
CA SER A 50 2.89 -4.35 2.04
C SER A 50 3.11 -2.84 2.12
N VAL A 51 2.58 -2.04 1.18
CA VAL A 51 2.62 -0.57 1.27
C VAL A 51 1.89 -0.09 2.53
N GLY A 52 0.65 -0.56 2.73
CA GLY A 52 -0.15 -0.19 3.90
C GLY A 52 0.42 -0.76 5.20
N ALA A 53 0.89 -2.01 5.19
CA ALA A 53 1.50 -2.65 6.35
C ALA A 53 2.71 -1.85 6.85
N ASN A 54 3.65 -1.49 5.98
CA ASN A 54 4.82 -0.70 6.36
C ASN A 54 4.45 0.71 6.86
N ILE A 55 3.40 1.33 6.33
CA ILE A 55 2.92 2.62 6.86
C ILE A 55 2.38 2.47 8.29
N ILE A 56 1.72 1.36 8.61
CA ILE A 56 1.26 1.06 9.97
C ILE A 56 2.45 0.84 10.91
N GLU A 57 3.44 0.06 10.49
CA GLU A 57 4.67 -0.17 11.27
C GLU A 57 5.45 1.13 11.50
N ALA A 58 5.50 2.03 10.52
CA ALA A 58 6.11 3.35 10.70
C ALA A 58 5.46 4.14 11.84
N GLN A 59 4.14 4.04 12.02
CA GLN A 59 3.41 4.70 13.11
C GLN A 59 3.65 4.04 14.47
N ALA A 60 3.96 2.74 14.48
CA ALA A 60 4.24 1.98 15.69
C ALA A 60 5.73 2.00 16.10
N GLY A 61 6.61 2.54 15.25
CA GLY A 61 8.05 2.57 15.48
C GLY A 61 8.45 3.40 16.71
N SER A 62 9.41 2.88 17.48
CA SER A 62 9.90 3.52 18.72
C SER A 62 10.86 4.69 18.46
N THR A 63 11.43 4.80 17.25
CA THR A 63 12.39 5.85 16.91
C THR A 63 12.06 6.55 15.60
N LYS A 64 12.59 7.77 15.43
CA LYS A 64 12.51 8.51 14.14
C LYS A 64 13.18 7.75 12.98
N LYS A 65 14.21 6.96 13.29
CA LYS A 65 14.91 6.13 12.32
C LYS A 65 14.00 5.00 11.83
N ASP A 66 13.28 4.33 12.74
CA ASP A 66 12.32 3.28 12.38
C ASP A 66 11.19 3.83 11.52
N PHE A 67 10.63 4.98 11.91
CA PHE A 67 9.64 5.68 11.10
C PHE A 67 10.13 5.86 9.65
N THR A 68 11.33 6.41 9.46
CA THR A 68 11.90 6.68 8.13
C THR A 68 12.19 5.39 7.36
N ASN A 69 12.68 4.35 8.04
CA ASN A 69 12.97 3.05 7.43
C ASN A 69 11.70 2.38 6.92
N PHE A 70 10.64 2.33 7.73
CA PHE A 70 9.37 1.73 7.34
C PHE A 70 8.71 2.49 6.18
N PHE A 71 8.77 3.83 6.15
CA PHE A 71 8.33 4.58 4.97
C PHE A 71 9.17 4.29 3.72
N SER A 72 10.47 4.07 3.88
CA SER A 72 11.35 3.65 2.77
C SER A 72 10.99 2.25 2.27
N TYR A 73 10.60 1.33 3.16
CA TYR A 73 10.11 0.00 2.78
C TYR A 73 8.75 0.09 2.07
N ALA A 74 7.83 0.94 2.55
CA ALA A 74 6.57 1.20 1.87
C ALA A 74 6.77 1.72 0.44
N LEU A 75 7.75 2.64 0.23
CA LEU A 75 8.09 3.13 -1.10
C LEU A 75 8.66 2.02 -2.01
N LYS A 76 9.53 1.16 -1.48
CA LYS A 76 10.04 0.00 -2.22
C LYS A 76 8.91 -0.95 -2.64
N SER A 77 7.98 -1.26 -1.74
CA SER A 77 6.80 -2.08 -2.04
C SER A 77 5.89 -1.41 -3.09
N ALA A 78 5.73 -0.09 -3.03
CA ALA A 78 4.95 0.65 -4.03
C ALA A 78 5.62 0.59 -5.42
N ASN A 79 6.95 0.73 -5.49
CA ASN A 79 7.69 0.60 -6.74
C ASN A 79 7.62 -0.82 -7.30
N GLU A 80 7.70 -1.85 -6.46
CA GLU A 80 7.47 -3.24 -6.87
C GLU A 80 6.05 -3.43 -7.42
N SER A 81 5.04 -2.89 -6.73
CA SER A 81 3.65 -2.98 -7.20
C SER A 81 3.42 -2.26 -8.52
N LYS A 82 4.19 -1.21 -8.82
CA LYS A 82 4.12 -0.46 -10.08
C LYS A 82 4.79 -1.23 -11.24
N PHE A 83 5.74 -2.10 -10.93
CA PHE A 83 6.42 -2.92 -11.93
C PHE A 83 5.53 -4.07 -12.42
N TRP A 84 4.75 -4.68 -11.51
CA TRP A 84 3.78 -5.73 -11.83
C TRP A 84 2.49 -5.18 -12.46
#